data_AF-A0A1D2X112-F1
#
_entry.id   AF-A0A1D2X112-F1
#
_cell.length_a   1.000
_cell.length_b   1.000
_cell.length_c   1.000
_cell.angle_alpha   90.00
_cell.angle_beta   90.00
_cell.angle_gamma   90.00
#
_symmetry.space_group_name_H-M   'P 1'
#
loop_
_entity.id
_entity.type
_entity.pdbx_description
1 polymer ?
#
loop_
_entity_poly.entity_id
_entity_poly.type
_entity_poly.pdbx_seq_one_letter_code
_entity_poly.pdbx_strand_id
1 'polypeptide(L)'
;MITEKNIKKYASTVLLSTVDRLFDNKQTLIDNFYEDFVKSNKRSKKLKDNIKDNEVVDEFLLEELEKSFTRNDIGHALQTEMVKANDNAIEDLAKELDEKLRPVAYSLRTVFNDNEQYNQFRKYVTENLVVSNMNLNTATIKALKTLNISGMKAAQIMQLVAQVDN
;
A
#
# COMPACT_ATOMS: atom_id res chain seq x y z
N MET A 1 -6.01 -7.10 14.97
CA MET A 1 -4.82 -8.00 14.78
C MET A 1 -4.69 -8.29 13.30
N ILE A 2 -3.61 -7.83 12.66
CA ILE A 2 -3.32 -8.16 11.25
C ILE A 2 -3.10 -9.66 11.14
N THR A 3 -4.02 -10.33 10.45
CA THR A 3 -3.93 -11.77 10.17
C THR A 3 -3.29 -11.98 8.80
N GLU A 4 -2.79 -13.18 8.55
CA GLU A 4 -2.33 -13.60 7.20
C GLU A 4 -3.39 -13.32 6.11
N LYS A 5 -4.66 -13.42 6.48
CA LYS A 5 -5.81 -13.07 5.63
C LYS A 5 -5.82 -11.58 5.25
N ASN A 6 -5.47 -10.68 6.16
CA ASN A 6 -5.39 -9.25 5.88
C ASN A 6 -4.18 -8.95 4.98
N ILE A 7 -3.02 -9.58 5.24
CA ILE A 7 -1.81 -9.42 4.41
C ILE A 7 -2.08 -9.91 2.97
N LYS A 8 -2.70 -11.07 2.80
CA LYS A 8 -3.13 -11.60 1.49
C LYS A 8 -4.12 -10.68 0.80
N LYS A 9 -5.09 -10.12 1.55
CA LYS A 9 -6.05 -9.14 1.02
C LYS A 9 -5.34 -7.91 0.45
N TYR A 10 -4.42 -7.29 1.21
CA TYR A 10 -3.71 -6.10 0.73
C TYR A 10 -2.77 -6.43 -0.45
N ALA A 11 -2.08 -7.57 -0.43
CA ALA A 11 -1.24 -8.00 -1.57
C ALA A 11 -2.07 -8.23 -2.85
N SER A 12 -3.25 -8.86 -2.74
CA SER A 12 -4.17 -9.02 -3.87
C SER A 12 -4.74 -7.67 -4.34
N THR A 13 -5.06 -6.75 -3.41
CA THR A 13 -5.50 -5.40 -3.76
C THR A 13 -4.41 -4.60 -4.48
N VAL A 14 -3.15 -4.69 -4.05
CA VAL A 14 -2.01 -4.06 -4.75
C VAL A 14 -1.91 -4.56 -6.19
N LEU A 15 -1.99 -5.87 -6.39
CA LEU A 15 -1.87 -6.46 -7.73
C LEU A 15 -3.02 -6.01 -8.65
N LEU A 16 -4.26 -6.05 -8.16
CA LEU A 16 -5.42 -5.60 -8.92
C LEU A 16 -5.33 -4.10 -9.26
N SER A 17 -5.04 -3.25 -8.27
CA SER A 17 -4.89 -1.81 -8.49
C SER A 17 -3.70 -1.47 -9.40
N THR A 18 -2.63 -2.27 -9.39
CA THR A 18 -1.48 -2.08 -10.29
C THR A 18 -1.88 -2.34 -11.74
N VAL A 19 -2.64 -3.41 -11.98
CA VAL A 19 -3.18 -3.74 -13.30
C VAL A 19 -4.13 -2.63 -13.75
N ASP A 20 -5.12 -2.27 -12.94
CA ASP A 20 -6.09 -1.21 -13.27
C ASP A 20 -5.38 0.11 -13.59
N ARG A 21 -4.37 0.49 -12.78
CA ARG A 21 -3.60 1.72 -12.98
C ARG A 21 -2.79 1.72 -14.28
N LEU A 22 -2.21 0.59 -14.66
CA LEU A 22 -1.44 0.45 -15.90
C LEU A 22 -2.34 0.61 -17.11
N PHE A 23 -3.57 0.07 -17.07
CA PHE A 23 -4.54 0.21 -18.15
C PHE A 23 -5.15 1.62 -18.19
N ASP A 24 -5.54 2.20 -17.05
CA ASP A 24 -6.18 3.52 -16.98
C ASP A 24 -5.22 4.68 -17.31
N ASN A 25 -3.97 4.68 -16.80
CA ASN A 25 -3.01 5.75 -17.12
C ASN A 25 -2.41 5.63 -18.52
N LYS A 26 -2.76 4.56 -19.24
CA LYS A 26 -2.36 4.31 -20.61
C LYS A 26 -3.60 4.15 -21.49
N GLN A 27 -4.70 4.85 -21.17
CA GLN A 27 -5.90 4.94 -22.02
C GLN A 27 -5.54 5.26 -23.48
N THR A 28 -4.56 6.15 -23.69
CA THR A 28 -4.02 6.48 -25.01
C THR A 28 -3.35 5.30 -25.72
N LEU A 29 -2.79 4.33 -25.01
CA LEU A 29 -2.31 3.07 -25.60
C LEU A 29 -3.47 2.14 -25.95
N ILE A 30 -4.54 2.05 -25.17
CA ILE A 30 -5.73 1.29 -25.56
C ILE A 30 -6.36 1.91 -26.82
N ASP A 31 -6.48 3.24 -26.83
CA ASP A 31 -7.05 4.00 -27.92
C ASP A 31 -6.17 3.94 -29.19
N ASN A 32 -4.84 3.90 -29.05
CA ASN A 32 -3.90 3.80 -30.16
C ASN A 32 -3.51 2.36 -30.53
N PHE A 33 -3.77 1.37 -29.68
CA PHE A 33 -3.38 -0.02 -29.91
C PHE A 33 -3.97 -0.55 -31.21
N TYR A 34 -5.24 -0.23 -31.47
CA TYR A 34 -5.88 -0.58 -32.74
C TYR A 34 -5.24 0.13 -33.94
N GLU A 35 -4.88 1.41 -33.81
CA GLU A 35 -4.19 2.14 -34.88
C GLU A 35 -2.78 1.60 -35.15
N ASP A 36 -2.02 1.31 -34.10
CA ASP A 36 -0.63 0.86 -34.18
C ASP A 36 -0.56 -0.59 -34.63
N PHE A 37 -1.48 -1.45 -34.17
CA PHE A 37 -1.68 -2.79 -34.71
C PHE A 37 -1.97 -2.76 -36.21
N VAL A 38 -2.91 -1.90 -36.65
CA VAL A 38 -3.27 -1.75 -38.06
C VAL A 38 -2.11 -1.18 -38.87
N LYS A 39 -1.36 -0.20 -38.36
CA LYS A 39 -0.17 0.38 -39.05
C LYS A 39 0.95 -0.64 -39.20
N SER A 40 1.33 -1.33 -38.12
CA SER A 40 2.43 -2.30 -38.10
C SER A 40 2.11 -3.54 -38.93
N ASN A 41 0.84 -3.92 -39.06
CA ASN A 41 0.44 -5.15 -39.74
C ASN A 41 -0.26 -4.94 -41.09
N LYS A 42 -0.43 -3.69 -41.56
CA LYS A 42 -1.09 -3.34 -42.83
C LYS A 42 -0.54 -4.07 -44.07
N ARG A 43 0.72 -4.50 -44.01
CA ARG A 43 1.44 -5.19 -45.11
C ARG A 43 1.74 -6.67 -44.83
N SER A 44 1.30 -7.21 -43.69
CA SER A 44 1.54 -8.62 -43.33
C SER A 44 0.75 -9.56 -44.25
N LYS A 45 1.45 -10.35 -45.08
CA LYS A 45 0.80 -11.38 -45.92
C LYS A 45 0.11 -12.44 -45.08
N LYS A 46 0.73 -12.88 -43.97
CA LYS A 46 0.20 -13.91 -43.06
C LYS A 46 -1.14 -13.47 -42.45
N LEU A 47 -1.26 -12.21 -42.04
CA LEU A 47 -2.51 -11.66 -41.49
C LEU A 47 -3.58 -11.45 -42.58
N LYS A 48 -3.15 -11.04 -43.79
CA LYS A 48 -4.07 -10.79 -44.92
C LYS A 48 -4.72 -12.06 -45.45
N ASP A 49 -3.98 -13.16 -45.49
CA ASP A 49 -4.45 -14.44 -46.01
C ASP A 49 -5.26 -15.22 -44.96
N ASN A 50 -5.02 -14.98 -43.65
CA ASN A 50 -5.61 -15.73 -42.54
C ASN A 50 -6.38 -14.86 -41.52
N ILE A 51 -6.98 -13.74 -41.94
CA ILE A 51 -7.67 -12.79 -41.04
C ILE A 51 -8.85 -13.39 -40.24
N LYS A 52 -9.36 -14.56 -40.68
CA LYS A 52 -10.44 -15.32 -40.03
C LYS A 52 -9.91 -16.40 -39.06
N ASP A 53 -8.60 -16.60 -39.02
CA ASP A 53 -7.94 -17.55 -38.15
C ASP A 53 -7.60 -16.84 -36.83
N ASN A 54 -8.40 -17.12 -35.81
CA ASN A 54 -8.29 -16.45 -34.50
C ASN A 54 -6.93 -16.67 -33.85
N GLU A 55 -6.28 -17.82 -34.05
CA GLU A 55 -4.95 -18.08 -33.46
C GLU A 55 -3.87 -17.14 -34.02
N VAL A 56 -3.92 -16.87 -35.33
CA VAL A 56 -2.98 -15.94 -35.97
C VAL A 56 -3.26 -14.50 -35.54
N VAL A 57 -4.51 -14.11 -35.35
CA VAL A 57 -4.86 -12.76 -34.87
C VAL A 57 -4.43 -12.57 -33.41
N ASP A 58 -4.64 -13.58 -32.56
CA ASP A 58 -4.28 -13.57 -31.15
C ASP A 58 -2.75 -13.53 -30.94
N GLU A 59 -1.97 -14.25 -31.76
CA GLU A 59 -0.50 -14.24 -31.73
C GLU A 59 0.06 -12.82 -31.98
N PHE A 60 -0.46 -12.10 -32.98
CA PHE A 60 -0.03 -10.73 -33.29
C PHE A 60 -0.51 -9.70 -32.26
N LEU A 61 -1.67 -9.91 -31.65
CA LEU A 61 -2.16 -9.07 -30.55
C LEU A 61 -1.27 -9.20 -29.31
N LEU A 62 -0.86 -10.42 -28.95
CA LEU A 62 0.04 -10.70 -27.83
C LEU A 62 1.42 -10.07 -28.04
N GLU A 63 2.02 -10.19 -29.22
CA GLU A 63 3.31 -9.54 -29.52
C GLU A 63 3.29 -8.01 -29.38
N GLU A 64 2.20 -7.35 -29.80
CA GLU A 64 2.10 -5.89 -29.65
C GLU A 64 1.81 -5.46 -28.22
N LEU A 65 1.08 -6.25 -27.44
CA LEU A 65 0.91 -6.01 -26.00
C LEU A 65 2.23 -6.16 -25.23
N GLU A 66 3.06 -7.14 -25.60
CA GLU A 66 4.39 -7.34 -25.00
C GLU A 66 5.38 -6.21 -25.33
N LYS A 67 5.26 -5.57 -26.50
CA LYS A 67 6.04 -4.37 -26.85
C LYS A 67 5.57 -3.12 -26.12
N SER A 68 4.29 -3.07 -25.76
CA SER A 68 3.62 -1.87 -25.24
C SER A 68 3.90 -1.58 -23.77
N PHE A 69 4.33 -2.57 -22.99
CA PHE A 69 4.68 -2.39 -21.57
C PHE A 69 6.10 -2.83 -21.28
N THR A 70 6.90 -1.94 -20.69
CA THR A 70 8.23 -2.32 -20.23
C THR A 70 8.19 -2.85 -18.80
N ARG A 71 9.19 -3.68 -18.44
CA ARG A 71 9.41 -4.11 -17.05
C ARG A 71 9.52 -2.95 -16.07
N ASN A 72 9.93 -1.76 -16.53
CA ASN A 72 10.04 -0.55 -15.72
C ASN A 72 8.67 0.10 -15.47
N ASP A 73 7.76 0.12 -16.46
CA ASP A 73 6.39 0.64 -16.27
C ASP A 73 5.66 -0.18 -15.20
N ILE A 74 5.79 -1.51 -15.27
CA ILE A 74 5.21 -2.44 -14.29
C ILE A 74 5.82 -2.22 -12.91
N GLY A 75 7.15 -2.10 -12.82
CA GLY A 75 7.85 -1.85 -11.57
C GLY A 75 7.42 -0.56 -10.88
N HIS A 76 7.29 0.54 -11.65
CA HIS A 76 6.87 1.83 -11.09
C HIS A 76 5.41 1.83 -10.64
N ALA A 77 4.50 1.25 -11.44
CA ALA A 77 3.10 1.14 -11.07
C ALA A 77 2.93 0.29 -9.80
N LEU A 78 3.62 -0.86 -9.75
CA LEU A 78 3.62 -1.76 -8.59
C LEU A 78 4.14 -1.06 -7.34
N GLN A 79 5.27 -0.36 -7.43
CA GLN A 79 5.82 0.39 -6.30
C GLN A 79 4.83 1.44 -5.79
N THR A 80 4.13 2.13 -6.70
CA THR A 80 3.18 3.17 -6.31
C THR A 80 1.97 2.59 -5.58
N GLU A 81 1.40 1.50 -6.09
CA GLU A 81 0.25 0.85 -5.45
C GLU A 81 0.64 0.12 -4.16
N MET A 82 1.86 -0.42 -4.06
CA MET A 82 2.41 -0.94 -2.81
C MET A 82 2.51 0.13 -1.72
N VAL A 83 3.01 1.34 -2.06
CA VAL A 83 3.06 2.46 -1.11
C VAL A 83 1.64 2.83 -0.66
N LYS A 84 0.71 2.98 -1.60
CA LYS A 84 -0.70 3.27 -1.31
C LYS A 84 -1.36 2.25 -0.39
N ALA A 85 -1.16 0.96 -0.65
CA ALA A 85 -1.73 -0.09 0.17
C ALA A 85 -1.10 -0.15 1.55
N ASN A 86 0.19 0.16 1.66
CA ASN A 86 0.87 0.29 2.94
C ASN A 86 0.32 1.48 3.74
N ASP A 87 0.11 2.63 3.10
CA ASP A 87 -0.52 3.79 3.73
C ASP A 87 -1.93 3.47 4.26
N ASN A 88 -2.74 2.77 3.46
CA ASN A 88 -4.07 2.31 3.87
C ASN A 88 -4.00 1.33 5.06
N ALA A 89 -3.05 0.40 5.05
CA ALA A 89 -2.87 -0.55 6.15
C ALA A 89 -2.39 0.15 7.44
N ILE A 90 -1.53 1.17 7.32
CA ILE A 90 -1.11 2.02 8.44
C ILE A 90 -2.30 2.82 8.97
N GLU A 91 -3.20 3.31 8.10
CA GLU A 91 -4.41 4.02 8.53
C GLU A 91 -5.38 3.09 9.28
N ASP A 92 -5.60 1.88 8.78
CA ASP A 92 -6.42 0.87 9.47
C ASP A 92 -5.81 0.49 10.83
N LEU A 93 -4.48 0.35 10.91
CA LEU A 93 -3.76 0.16 12.16
C LEU A 93 -3.90 1.33 13.12
N ALA A 94 -3.89 2.57 12.62
CA ALA A 94 -4.11 3.76 13.45
C ALA A 94 -5.50 3.74 14.07
N LYS A 95 -6.53 3.32 13.32
CA LYS A 95 -7.89 3.15 13.84
C LYS A 95 -7.96 2.07 14.92
N GLU A 96 -7.38 0.89 14.69
CA GLU A 96 -7.30 -0.17 15.72
C GLU A 96 -6.57 0.33 16.99
N LEU A 97 -5.47 1.08 16.81
CA LEU A 97 -4.72 1.65 17.93
C LEU A 97 -5.56 2.67 18.71
N ASP A 98 -6.30 3.53 18.03
CA ASP A 98 -7.16 4.53 18.67
C ASP A 98 -8.25 3.90 19.51
N GLU A 99 -8.89 2.85 19.00
CA GLU A 99 -9.88 2.08 19.74
C GLU A 99 -9.26 1.45 20.99
N LYS A 100 -8.06 0.87 20.86
CA LYS A 100 -7.34 0.25 21.99
C LYS A 100 -6.89 1.27 23.04
N LEU A 101 -6.43 2.45 22.61
CA LEU A 101 -6.00 3.53 23.51
C LEU A 101 -7.16 4.34 24.07
N ARG A 102 -8.38 4.21 23.53
CA ARG A 102 -9.57 4.98 23.94
C ARG A 102 -9.79 5.03 25.46
N PRO A 103 -9.62 3.94 26.23
CA PRO A 103 -9.81 3.97 27.69
C PRO A 103 -8.83 4.89 28.42
N VAL A 104 -7.63 5.09 27.87
CA VAL A 104 -6.55 5.89 28.48
C VAL A 104 -6.25 7.18 27.70
N ALA A 105 -7.01 7.48 26.64
CA ALA A 105 -6.73 8.58 25.72
C ALA A 105 -6.75 9.95 26.41
N TYR A 106 -7.68 10.19 27.33
CA TYR A 106 -7.75 11.44 28.09
C TYR A 106 -6.52 11.64 28.98
N SER A 107 -6.13 10.59 29.72
CA SER A 107 -4.94 10.61 30.56
C SER A 107 -3.66 10.80 29.75
N LEU A 108 -3.55 10.11 28.61
CA LEU A 108 -2.41 10.28 27.70
C LEU A 108 -2.32 11.72 27.19
N ARG A 109 -3.41 12.30 26.69
CA ARG A 109 -3.43 13.72 26.24
C ARG A 109 -3.00 14.68 27.35
N THR A 110 -3.42 14.42 28.58
CA THR A 110 -3.03 15.22 29.76
C THR A 110 -1.53 15.10 30.05
N VAL A 111 -0.96 13.89 29.95
CA VAL A 111 0.49 13.67 30.14
C VAL A 111 1.32 14.35 29.05
N PHE A 112 0.84 14.34 27.80
CA PHE A 112 1.50 15.04 26.71
C PHE A 112 1.42 16.57 26.86
N ASN A 113 0.28 17.09 27.32
CA ASN A 113 -0.03 18.52 27.46
C ASN A 113 0.17 19.34 26.16
N ASP A 114 0.17 18.64 25.02
CA ASP A 114 0.34 19.16 23.68
C ASP A 114 -0.27 18.16 22.69
N ASN A 115 -1.25 18.63 21.91
CA ASN A 115 -1.96 17.81 20.93
C ASN A 115 -1.05 17.39 19.78
N GLU A 116 -0.05 18.21 19.42
CA GLU A 116 0.87 17.89 18.34
C GLU A 116 1.82 16.76 18.75
N GLN A 117 2.42 16.83 19.94
CA GLN A 117 3.24 15.73 20.48
C GLN A 117 2.44 14.45 20.68
N TYR A 118 1.18 14.53 21.13
CA TYR A 118 0.31 13.37 21.25
C TYR A 118 0.00 12.72 19.89
N ASN A 119 -0.25 13.52 18.85
CA ASN A 119 -0.49 13.02 17.50
C ASN A 119 0.79 12.41 16.89
N GLN A 120 1.96 13.03 17.11
CA GLN A 120 3.24 12.45 16.71
C GLN A 120 3.53 11.13 17.42
N PHE A 121 3.21 11.04 18.72
CA PHE A 121 3.28 9.78 19.47
C PHE A 121 2.41 8.71 18.86
N ARG A 122 1.13 9.00 18.59
CA ARG A 122 0.22 8.05 17.95
C ARG A 122 0.77 7.56 16.61
N LYS A 123 1.23 8.48 15.76
CA LYS A 123 1.83 8.16 14.46
C LYS A 123 3.02 7.20 14.62
N TYR A 124 3.98 7.53 15.47
CA TYR A 124 5.17 6.69 15.66
C TYR A 124 4.85 5.35 16.32
N VAL A 125 3.86 5.27 17.21
CA VAL A 125 3.41 3.98 17.74
C VAL A 125 2.82 3.12 16.63
N THR A 126 1.95 3.67 15.79
CA THR A 126 1.35 2.95 14.65
C THR A 126 2.41 2.44 13.68
N GLU A 127 3.38 3.26 13.29
CA GLU A 127 4.48 2.85 12.41
C GLU A 127 5.35 1.76 13.06
N ASN A 128 5.64 1.89 14.36
CA ASN A 128 6.47 0.91 15.08
C ASN A 128 5.73 -0.40 15.41
N LEU A 129 4.40 -0.44 15.39
CA LEU A 129 3.63 -1.69 15.57
C LEU A 129 3.93 -2.69 14.45
N VAL A 130 4.08 -2.20 13.21
CA VAL A 130 4.43 -3.05 12.04
C VAL A 130 5.80 -3.71 12.26
N VAL A 131 6.80 -2.94 12.70
CA VAL A 131 8.18 -3.41 12.90
C VAL A 131 8.36 -4.20 14.20
N SER A 132 7.39 -4.14 15.10
CA SER A 132 7.47 -4.79 16.43
C SER A 132 6.53 -5.98 16.55
N ASN A 133 6.14 -6.60 15.43
CA ASN A 133 5.20 -7.73 15.39
C ASN A 133 3.93 -7.47 16.21
N MET A 134 3.37 -6.26 16.09
CA MET A 134 2.16 -5.83 16.77
C MET A 134 2.25 -5.77 18.31
N ASN A 135 3.46 -5.78 18.88
CA ASN A 135 3.67 -5.60 20.31
C ASN A 135 3.58 -4.11 20.69
N LEU A 136 2.49 -3.71 21.36
CA LEU A 136 2.21 -2.32 21.69
C LEU A 136 3.23 -1.73 22.67
N ASN A 137 3.66 -2.48 23.67
CA ASN A 137 4.70 -2.03 24.60
C ASN A 137 6.03 -1.73 23.89
N THR A 138 6.48 -2.63 23.01
CA THR A 138 7.72 -2.45 22.24
C THR A 138 7.60 -1.29 21.26
N ALA A 139 6.45 -1.16 20.58
CA ALA A 139 6.18 -0.05 19.69
C ALA A 139 6.17 1.30 20.43
N THR A 140 5.57 1.34 21.62
CA THR A 140 5.53 2.50 22.51
C THR A 140 6.93 2.91 22.95
N ILE A 141 7.78 1.96 23.39
CA ILE A 141 9.17 2.24 23.76
C ILE A 141 9.94 2.86 22.60
N LYS A 142 9.79 2.32 21.38
CA LYS A 142 10.45 2.86 20.19
C LYS A 142 9.94 4.27 19.85
N ALA A 143 8.63 4.49 19.89
CA ALA A 143 8.04 5.81 19.64
C ALA A 143 8.52 6.87 20.65
N LEU A 144 8.61 6.53 21.94
CA LEU A 144 9.13 7.43 22.97
C LEU A 144 10.60 7.80 22.75
N LYS A 145 11.42 6.83 22.31
CA LYS A 145 12.82 7.09 21.92
C LYS A 145 12.91 8.05 20.74
N THR A 146 12.11 7.84 19.70
CA THR A 146 12.08 8.73 18.52
C THR A 146 11.65 10.16 18.89
N LEU A 147 10.73 10.31 19.84
CA LEU A 147 10.27 11.61 20.34
C LEU A 147 11.18 12.24 21.38
N ASN A 148 12.30 11.59 21.76
CA ASN A 148 13.17 12.01 22.85
C ASN A 148 12.44 12.22 24.20
N ILE A 149 11.37 11.45 24.46
CA ILE A 149 10.62 11.49 25.71
C ILE A 149 11.23 10.50 26.69
N SER A 150 11.65 10.99 27.86
CA SER A 150 12.32 10.18 28.90
C SER A 150 11.83 10.54 30.31
N GLY A 151 12.36 9.85 31.32
CA GLY A 151 12.08 10.12 32.73
C GLY A 151 10.63 9.83 33.14
N MET A 152 10.10 10.65 34.05
CA MET A 152 8.78 10.42 34.66
C MET A 152 7.63 10.46 33.64
N LYS A 153 7.74 11.33 32.62
CA LYS A 153 6.76 11.42 31.52
C LYS A 153 6.70 10.11 30.72
N ALA A 154 7.84 9.52 30.38
CA ALA A 154 7.90 8.23 29.71
C ALA A 154 7.32 7.09 30.57
N ALA A 155 7.63 7.06 31.87
CA ALA A 155 7.12 6.06 32.79
C ALA A 155 5.59 6.11 32.93
N GLN A 156 5.01 7.31 33.02
CA GLN A 156 3.55 7.51 33.07
C GLN A 156 2.87 7.03 31.79
N ILE A 157 3.44 7.32 30.61
CA ILE A 157 2.92 6.85 29.33
C ILE A 157 2.95 5.31 29.26
N MET A 158 4.07 4.69 29.65
CA MET A 158 4.21 3.23 29.67
C MET A 158 3.21 2.57 30.63
N GLN A 159 2.96 3.15 31.81
CA GLN A 159 1.97 2.64 32.75
C GLN A 159 0.55 2.69 32.16
N LEU A 160 0.18 3.79 31.51
CA LEU A 160 -1.12 3.93 30.86
C LEU A 160 -1.28 2.93 29.70
N VAL A 161 -0.24 2.73 28.90
CA VAL A 161 -0.28 1.76 27.79
C VAL A 161 -0.38 0.33 28.32
N ALA A 162 0.34 -0.02 29.39
CA ALA A 162 0.27 -1.35 29.99
C ALA A 162 -1.14 -1.71 30.52
N GLN A 163 -1.97 -0.71 30.89
CA GLN A 163 -3.36 -0.95 31.33
C GLN A 163 -4.27 -1.44 30.21
N VAL A 164 -3.96 -1.12 28.96
CA VAL A 164 -4.77 -1.47 27.79
C VAL A 164 -4.13 -2.54 26.91
N ASP A 165 -2.88 -2.93 27.20
CA ASP A 165 -2.20 -4.02 26.51
C ASP A 165 -2.48 -5.41 27.12
N ASN A 166 -3.06 -5.46 28.32
CA ASN A 166 -3.50 -6.68 29.00
C ASN A 166 -4.88 -7.16 28.54
#